data_AF-A0A939D835-F1
#
_entry.id   AF-A0A939D835-F1
#
_cell.length_a   1.000
_cell.length_b   1.000
_cell.length_c   1.000
_cell.angle_alpha   90.00
_cell.angle_beta   90.00
_cell.angle_gamma   90.00
#
_symmetry.space_group_name_H-M   'P 1'
#
loop_
_entity.id
_entity.type
_entity.pdbx_description
1 polymer ?
#
loop_
_entity_poly.entity_id
_entity_poly.type
_entity_poly.pdbx_seq_one_letter_code
_entity_poly.pdbx_strand_id
1 'polypeptide(L)'
;MNMKIRKYLAIFVTAALVCFVLSFINAFMGNPISKALVNYAAKKYIEQHYFGLNLTMDKAFYNFKDGKYHVNVKSTTSIDTHFSISFTGTGKFIYDDYKDMVLSKWNTFQRLDTEYRNLTDIVLENEDFPYESDIAFGEIMDKSQPFDELEIDKEYDIKELGKKEGHIVLYVTSNMLDAETLAQTLVEVKSLFDQKKVPFYSIDLTLQTSRSEDQKSRESIQIQDFLYQDIYAGRLQERVQENVDLTRAYYEQRDKEKDSQSSEQ
;
A
#
# COMPACT_ATOMS: atom_id res chain seq x y z
N MET A 1 49.90 4.07 -35.80
CA MET A 1 49.31 5.29 -35.19
C MET A 1 50.33 5.90 -34.23
N ASN A 2 50.66 7.19 -34.40
CA ASN A 2 51.65 7.90 -33.59
C ASN A 2 51.29 7.81 -32.09
N MET A 3 52.27 7.58 -31.22
CA MET A 3 52.07 7.43 -29.77
C MET A 3 51.37 8.67 -29.16
N LYS A 4 51.61 9.86 -29.72
CA LYS A 4 50.88 11.10 -29.34
C LYS A 4 49.39 11.03 -29.72
N ILE A 5 49.07 10.52 -30.91
CA ILE A 5 47.68 10.36 -31.38
C ILE A 5 46.91 9.34 -30.53
N ARG A 6 47.54 8.22 -30.12
CA ARG A 6 46.95 7.25 -29.18
C ARG A 6 46.62 7.88 -27.82
N LYS A 7 47.51 8.73 -27.29
CA LYS A 7 47.29 9.43 -26.01
C LYS A 7 46.12 10.42 -26.10
N TYR A 8 46.04 11.21 -27.15
CA TYR A 8 44.92 12.15 -27.33
C TYR A 8 43.59 11.43 -27.53
N LEU A 9 43.58 10.32 -28.28
CA LEU A 9 42.38 9.51 -28.47
C LEU A 9 41.90 8.90 -27.14
N ALA A 10 42.82 8.39 -26.31
CA ALA A 10 42.48 7.86 -25.00
C ALA A 10 41.85 8.93 -24.09
N ILE A 11 42.45 10.13 -24.03
CA ILE A 11 41.90 11.26 -23.25
C ILE A 11 40.49 11.62 -23.74
N PHE A 12 40.29 11.70 -25.06
CA PHE A 12 38.99 12.01 -25.65
C PHE A 12 37.94 10.96 -25.29
N VAL A 13 38.27 9.67 -25.45
CA VAL A 13 37.36 8.57 -25.10
C VAL A 13 37.02 8.58 -23.60
N THR A 14 38.01 8.82 -22.73
CA THR A 14 37.76 8.94 -21.29
C THR A 14 36.86 10.14 -20.97
N ALA A 15 37.11 11.31 -21.57
CA ALA A 15 36.28 12.49 -21.37
C ALA A 15 34.84 12.27 -21.87
N ALA A 16 34.68 11.65 -23.04
CA ALA A 16 33.37 11.30 -23.59
C ALA A 16 32.62 10.32 -22.67
N LEU A 17 33.31 9.30 -22.15
CA LEU A 17 32.74 8.33 -21.21
C LEU A 17 32.30 9.03 -19.90
N VAL A 18 33.13 9.94 -19.38
CA VAL A 18 32.78 10.73 -18.18
C VAL A 18 31.55 11.61 -18.44
N CYS A 19 31.51 12.32 -19.57
CA CYS A 19 30.35 13.13 -19.96
C CYS A 19 29.08 12.29 -20.13
N PHE A 20 29.20 11.09 -20.70
CA PHE A 20 28.10 10.14 -20.84
C PHE A 20 27.61 9.66 -19.47
N VAL A 21 28.49 9.26 -18.56
CA VAL A 21 28.08 8.85 -17.21
C VAL A 21 27.42 10.01 -16.45
N LEU A 22 27.97 11.23 -16.56
CA LEU A 22 27.40 12.42 -15.93
C LEU A 22 26.02 12.78 -16.51
N SER A 23 25.80 12.60 -17.81
CA SER A 23 24.49 12.84 -18.41
C SER A 23 23.45 11.83 -17.92
N PHE A 24 23.83 10.56 -17.75
CA PHE A 24 22.97 9.54 -17.12
C PHE A 24 22.67 9.86 -15.65
N ILE A 25 23.68 10.21 -14.85
CA ILE A 25 23.47 10.61 -13.44
C ILE A 25 22.51 11.78 -13.36
N ASN A 26 22.67 12.80 -14.21
CA ASN A 26 21.77 13.95 -14.25
C ASN A 26 20.34 13.56 -14.68
N ALA A 27 20.19 12.65 -15.63
CA ALA A 27 18.89 12.18 -16.10
C ALA A 27 18.12 11.37 -15.04
N PHE A 28 18.81 10.64 -14.16
CA PHE A 28 18.19 9.83 -13.11
C PHE A 28 18.09 10.53 -11.76
N MET A 29 19.07 11.37 -11.40
CA MET A 29 19.17 11.99 -10.07
C MET A 29 18.86 13.49 -10.07
N GLY A 30 18.67 14.09 -11.25
CA GLY A 30 18.51 15.53 -11.43
C GLY A 30 19.80 16.33 -11.24
N ASN A 31 19.75 17.61 -11.61
CA ASN A 31 20.85 18.55 -11.51
C ASN A 31 20.96 19.13 -10.09
N PRO A 32 22.13 19.12 -9.43
CA PRO A 32 22.36 19.77 -8.15
C PRO A 32 21.95 21.26 -8.10
N ILE A 33 22.13 22.01 -9.20
CA ILE A 33 21.73 23.42 -9.29
C ILE A 33 20.20 23.54 -9.20
N SER A 34 19.48 22.69 -9.94
CA SER A 34 18.02 22.64 -9.87
C SER A 34 17.54 22.29 -8.47
N LYS A 35 18.18 21.34 -7.78
CA LYS A 35 17.84 21.01 -6.39
C LYS A 35 18.02 22.21 -5.46
N ALA A 36 19.09 22.99 -5.61
CA ALA A 36 19.32 24.19 -4.81
C ALA A 36 18.23 25.25 -5.05
N LEU A 37 17.85 25.48 -6.32
CA LEU A 37 16.77 26.40 -6.68
C LEU A 37 15.42 25.94 -6.10
N VAL A 38 15.12 24.65 -6.20
CA VAL A 38 13.88 24.05 -5.68
C VAL A 38 13.84 24.12 -4.15
N ASN A 39 14.94 23.84 -3.45
CA ASN A 39 14.99 24.02 -2.00
C ASN A 39 14.64 25.46 -1.57
N TYR A 40 15.19 26.46 -2.28
CA TYR A 40 14.87 27.86 -2.00
C TYR A 40 13.40 28.18 -2.31
N ALA A 41 12.88 27.73 -3.46
CA ALA A 41 11.50 27.93 -3.85
C ALA A 41 10.50 27.27 -2.89
N ALA A 42 10.79 26.03 -2.46
CA ALA A 42 9.97 25.29 -1.51
C ALA A 42 9.91 25.96 -0.15
N LYS A 43 11.04 26.42 0.38
CA LYS A 43 11.07 27.20 1.63
C LYS A 43 10.15 28.42 1.54
N LYS A 44 10.27 29.20 0.46
CA LYS A 44 9.43 30.39 0.24
C LYS A 44 7.95 30.02 0.10
N TYR A 45 7.62 28.95 -0.62
CA TYR A 45 6.24 28.49 -0.79
C TYR A 45 5.62 28.09 0.55
N ILE A 46 6.35 27.32 1.36
CA ILE A 46 5.92 26.89 2.71
C ILE A 46 5.68 28.11 3.61
N GLU A 47 6.61 29.06 3.65
CA GLU A 47 6.48 30.30 4.44
C GLU A 47 5.25 31.14 4.02
N GLN A 48 4.86 31.09 2.75
CA GLN A 48 3.74 31.86 2.21
C GLN A 48 2.38 31.18 2.38
N HIS A 49 2.31 29.86 2.21
CA HIS A 49 1.04 29.13 2.11
C HIS A 49 0.68 28.30 3.35
N TYR A 50 1.67 27.92 4.15
CA TYR A 50 1.48 27.06 5.33
C TYR A 50 2.09 27.67 6.58
N PHE A 51 2.05 29.00 6.67
CA PHE A 51 2.50 29.72 7.86
C PHE A 51 1.72 29.22 9.09
N GLY A 52 2.46 28.85 10.14
CA GLY A 52 1.88 28.37 11.40
C GLY A 52 1.72 26.85 11.53
N LEU A 53 1.95 26.06 10.47
CA LEU A 53 1.89 24.58 10.55
C LEU A 53 3.17 23.91 11.10
N ASN A 54 4.16 24.70 11.54
CA ASN A 54 5.44 24.22 12.11
C ASN A 54 6.12 23.15 11.24
N LEU A 55 6.22 23.43 9.93
CA LEU A 55 6.70 22.48 8.94
C LEU A 55 8.23 22.44 8.85
N THR A 56 8.75 21.24 8.64
CA THR A 56 10.12 20.96 8.20
C THR A 56 10.07 20.32 6.83
N MET A 57 11.13 20.49 6.03
CA MET A 57 11.20 19.92 4.70
C MET A 57 12.51 19.18 4.50
N ASP A 58 12.45 18.10 3.72
CA ASP A 58 13.62 17.38 3.26
C ASP A 58 14.32 18.13 2.12
N LYS A 59 15.51 17.66 1.72
CA LYS A 59 16.18 18.18 0.52
C LYS A 59 15.41 17.75 -0.73
N ALA A 60 15.29 18.67 -1.67
CA ALA A 60 14.71 18.41 -2.98
C ALA A 60 15.36 17.21 -3.66
N PHE A 61 14.53 16.28 -4.14
CA PHE A 61 14.93 15.14 -4.92
C PHE A 61 14.25 15.18 -6.29
N TYR A 62 14.85 14.50 -7.27
CA TYR A 62 14.30 14.41 -8.62
C TYR A 62 13.64 13.05 -8.79
N ASN A 63 12.46 13.03 -9.39
CA ASN A 63 11.78 11.81 -9.77
C ASN A 63 11.83 11.67 -11.30
N PHE A 64 12.56 10.67 -11.78
CA PHE A 64 12.71 10.45 -13.21
C PHE A 64 11.41 9.98 -13.88
N LYS A 65 10.46 9.40 -13.12
CA LYS A 65 9.20 8.87 -13.66
C LYS A 65 8.27 9.99 -14.14
N ASP A 66 8.27 11.12 -13.45
CA ASP A 66 7.43 12.27 -13.79
C ASP A 66 8.22 13.50 -14.27
N GLY A 67 9.55 13.44 -14.21
CA GLY A 67 10.44 14.51 -14.65
C GLY A 67 10.43 15.74 -13.73
N LYS A 68 9.96 15.62 -12.49
CA LYS A 68 9.79 16.74 -11.55
C LYS A 68 10.76 16.66 -10.37
N TYR A 69 10.92 17.80 -9.71
CA TYR A 69 11.57 17.86 -8.41
C TYR A 69 10.52 17.90 -7.33
N HIS A 70 10.74 17.14 -6.27
CA HIS A 70 9.82 16.99 -5.15
C HIS A 70 10.52 17.38 -3.86
N VAL A 71 9.75 17.94 -2.94
CA VAL A 71 10.17 18.23 -1.58
C VAL A 71 9.12 17.65 -0.65
N ASN A 72 9.52 16.69 0.18
CA ASN A 72 8.67 16.16 1.23
C ASN A 72 8.68 17.14 2.40
N VAL A 73 7.50 17.37 2.97
CA VAL A 73 7.24 18.32 4.04
C VAL A 73 6.47 17.60 5.14
N LYS A 74 6.81 17.89 6.40
CA LYS A 74 6.13 17.32 7.56
C LYS A 74 6.06 18.32 8.70
N SER A 75 4.96 18.29 9.45
CA SER A 75 4.83 19.06 10.68
C SER A 75 5.70 18.45 11.78
N THR A 76 6.18 19.32 12.67
CA THR A 76 6.86 18.93 13.90
C THR A 76 5.90 18.77 15.07
N THR A 77 4.65 19.20 14.92
CA THR A 77 3.62 19.19 15.97
C THR A 77 2.43 18.30 15.64
N SER A 78 2.37 17.74 14.44
CA SER A 78 1.30 16.88 13.95
C SER A 78 1.93 15.66 13.27
N ILE A 79 1.54 14.46 13.71
CA ILE A 79 2.03 13.19 13.15
C ILE A 79 1.37 12.91 11.80
N ASP A 80 0.15 13.41 11.60
CA ASP A 80 -0.66 13.18 10.39
C ASP A 80 -0.49 14.28 9.33
N THR A 81 0.26 15.35 9.63
CA THR A 81 0.54 16.41 8.66
C THR A 81 1.87 16.19 7.95
N HIS A 82 1.84 15.46 6.84
CA HIS A 82 2.96 15.34 5.91
C HIS A 82 2.48 15.24 4.45
N PHE A 83 3.21 15.86 3.53
CA PHE A 83 2.81 15.99 2.13
C PHE A 83 4.02 16.33 1.26
N SER A 84 3.89 16.22 -0.05
CA SER A 84 4.93 16.56 -1.03
C SER A 84 4.54 17.79 -1.84
N ILE A 85 5.56 18.56 -2.23
CA ILE A 85 5.41 19.70 -3.13
C ILE A 85 6.27 19.47 -4.37
N SER A 86 5.64 19.59 -5.54
CA SER A 86 6.26 19.42 -6.85
C SER A 86 6.68 20.75 -7.49
N PHE A 87 7.87 20.75 -8.08
CA PHE A 87 8.46 21.88 -8.77
C PHE A 87 9.09 21.48 -10.10
N THR A 88 9.21 22.44 -11.01
CA THR A 88 10.11 22.34 -12.16
C THR A 88 11.57 22.44 -11.69
N GLY A 89 12.53 22.06 -12.54
CA GLY A 89 13.95 22.24 -12.26
C GLY A 89 14.43 23.70 -12.14
N THR A 90 13.59 24.68 -12.47
CA THR A 90 13.85 26.11 -12.25
C THR A 90 13.23 26.63 -10.94
N GLY A 91 12.57 25.77 -10.15
CA GLY A 91 11.92 26.15 -8.91
C GLY A 91 10.51 26.73 -9.09
N LYS A 92 9.86 26.54 -10.24
CA LYS A 92 8.46 26.93 -10.42
C LYS A 92 7.55 25.89 -9.78
N PHE A 93 6.65 26.32 -8.89
CA PHE A 93 5.62 25.47 -8.29
C PHE A 93 4.74 24.80 -9.37
N ILE A 94 4.38 23.55 -9.14
CA ILE A 94 3.47 22.77 -9.99
C ILE A 94 2.20 22.41 -9.21
N TYR A 95 2.35 21.67 -8.12
CA TYR A 95 1.26 21.27 -7.22
C TYR A 95 1.84 20.83 -5.87
N ASP A 96 0.98 20.70 -4.86
CA ASP A 96 1.22 19.98 -3.62
C ASP A 96 0.06 19.01 -3.38
N ASP A 97 0.30 17.97 -2.58
CA ASP A 97 -0.72 16.98 -2.22
C ASP A 97 -1.28 17.19 -0.80
N TYR A 98 -1.16 18.41 -0.23
CA TYR A 98 -1.66 18.70 1.13
C TYR A 98 -3.14 18.39 1.30
N LYS A 99 -3.96 18.74 0.30
CA LYS A 99 -5.40 18.45 0.32
C LYS A 99 -5.66 16.94 0.34
N ASP A 100 -4.92 16.19 -0.49
CA ASP A 100 -5.15 14.76 -0.72
C ASP A 100 -4.53 13.87 0.36
N MET A 101 -3.51 14.37 1.06
CA MET A 101 -2.81 13.63 2.12
C MET A 101 -3.31 14.02 3.53
N VAL A 102 -3.52 15.32 3.77
CA VAL A 102 -3.85 15.87 5.10
C VAL A 102 -5.33 16.17 5.24
N LEU A 103 -5.91 16.99 4.36
CA LEU A 103 -7.32 17.39 4.50
C LEU A 103 -8.30 16.25 4.25
N SER A 104 -7.96 15.31 3.38
CA SER A 104 -8.69 14.05 3.17
C SER A 104 -8.57 13.06 4.34
N LYS A 105 -7.63 13.31 5.27
CA LYS A 105 -7.23 12.42 6.37
C LYS A 105 -6.59 11.11 5.91
N TRP A 106 -6.09 11.04 4.68
CA TRP A 106 -5.36 9.88 4.17
C TRP A 106 -4.17 9.50 5.04
N ASN A 107 -3.39 10.47 5.53
CA ASN A 107 -2.27 10.18 6.42
C ASN A 107 -2.71 9.56 7.76
N THR A 108 -3.78 10.10 8.36
CA THR A 108 -4.36 9.54 9.59
C THR A 108 -4.82 8.11 9.35
N PHE A 109 -5.53 7.87 8.26
CA PHE A 109 -5.91 6.53 7.83
C PHE A 109 -4.70 5.60 7.67
N GLN A 110 -3.68 6.01 6.91
CA GLN A 110 -2.48 5.20 6.66
C GLN A 110 -1.72 4.85 7.94
N ARG A 111 -1.63 5.80 8.88
CA ARG A 111 -1.02 5.56 10.19
C ARG A 111 -1.80 4.48 10.94
N LEU A 112 -3.12 4.62 11.05
CA LEU A 112 -3.98 3.66 11.73
C LEU A 112 -3.96 2.28 11.04
N ASP A 113 -4.00 2.23 9.71
CA ASP A 113 -3.92 0.99 8.92
C ASP A 113 -2.59 0.27 9.16
N THR A 114 -1.49 1.04 9.23
CA THR A 114 -0.17 0.49 9.58
C THR A 114 -0.14 -0.02 11.02
N GLU A 115 -0.69 0.72 11.98
CA GLU A 115 -0.78 0.30 13.38
C GLU A 115 -1.59 -1.00 13.53
N TYR A 116 -2.71 -1.14 12.81
CA TYR A 116 -3.53 -2.35 12.84
C TYR A 116 -2.85 -3.52 12.12
N ARG A 117 -2.22 -3.28 10.97
CA ARG A 117 -1.45 -4.30 10.26
C ARG A 117 -0.38 -4.90 11.16
N ASN A 118 0.42 -4.06 11.80
CA ASN A 118 1.42 -4.49 12.77
C ASN A 118 0.81 -5.30 13.93
N LEU A 119 -0.41 -4.96 14.37
CA LEU A 119 -1.12 -5.71 15.39
C LEU A 119 -1.52 -7.11 14.89
N THR A 120 -2.00 -7.23 13.65
CA THR A 120 -2.39 -8.52 13.03
C THR A 120 -1.18 -9.39 12.68
N ASP A 121 -0.04 -8.80 12.36
CA ASP A 121 1.21 -9.51 12.04
C ASP A 121 1.74 -10.31 13.25
N ILE A 122 1.37 -9.93 14.49
CA ILE A 122 1.63 -10.73 15.70
C ILE A 122 1.04 -12.15 15.60
N VAL A 123 -0.05 -12.29 14.84
CA VAL A 123 -0.73 -13.57 14.57
C VAL A 123 -0.26 -14.16 13.25
N LEU A 124 -0.31 -13.37 12.17
CA LEU A 124 -0.15 -13.86 10.79
C LEU A 124 1.30 -14.15 10.40
N GLU A 125 2.27 -13.41 10.96
CA GLU A 125 3.70 -13.64 10.75
C GLU A 125 4.33 -14.46 11.90
N ASN A 126 3.49 -15.04 12.77
CA ASN A 126 3.96 -15.87 13.86
C ASN A 126 4.52 -17.21 13.34
N GLU A 127 5.65 -17.67 13.89
CA GLU A 127 6.24 -18.98 13.53
C GLU A 127 5.29 -20.15 13.82
N ASP A 128 4.37 -20.00 14.79
CA ASP A 128 3.35 -20.99 15.13
C ASP A 128 2.09 -20.91 14.23
N PHE A 129 2.05 -20.00 13.23
CA PHE A 129 0.93 -19.92 12.29
C PHE A 129 0.90 -21.19 11.41
N PRO A 130 -0.17 -22.01 11.47
CA PRO A 130 -0.11 -23.38 10.97
C PRO A 130 -0.29 -23.50 9.45
N TYR A 131 -0.55 -22.39 8.76
CA TYR A 131 -0.92 -22.37 7.36
C TYR A 131 0.18 -21.78 6.49
N GLU A 132 0.46 -22.44 5.36
CA GLU A 132 1.23 -21.84 4.28
C GLU A 132 0.36 -20.78 3.59
N SER A 133 0.86 -19.54 3.56
CA SER A 133 0.17 -18.40 2.99
C SER A 133 1.14 -17.50 2.23
N ASP A 134 0.72 -17.03 1.05
CA ASP A 134 1.44 -15.99 0.29
C ASP A 134 0.75 -14.62 0.34
N ILE A 135 -0.46 -14.56 0.89
CA ILE A 135 -1.21 -13.32 1.13
C ILE A 135 -1.90 -13.44 2.50
N ALA A 136 -1.34 -12.75 3.48
CA ALA A 136 -1.91 -12.63 4.82
C ALA A 136 -1.62 -11.23 5.34
N PHE A 137 -2.67 -10.45 5.61
CA PHE A 137 -2.55 -9.15 6.27
C PHE A 137 -3.89 -8.72 6.90
N GLY A 138 -3.81 -7.84 7.89
CA GLY A 138 -4.96 -7.06 8.35
C GLY A 138 -4.95 -5.66 7.75
N GLU A 139 -6.15 -5.13 7.52
CA GLU A 139 -6.38 -3.73 7.21
C GLU A 139 -7.59 -3.20 7.98
N ILE A 140 -7.67 -1.89 8.17
CA ILE A 140 -8.87 -1.24 8.69
C ILE A 140 -9.51 -0.44 7.57
N MET A 141 -10.83 -0.32 7.59
CA MET A 141 -11.64 0.58 6.74
C MET A 141 -11.43 0.41 5.21
N ASP A 142 -12.50 0.55 4.45
CA ASP A 142 -12.38 0.51 2.99
C ASP A 142 -11.71 1.79 2.44
N LYS A 143 -10.56 1.62 1.79
CA LYS A 143 -9.79 2.67 1.11
C LYS A 143 -10.57 3.42 0.02
N SER A 144 -11.68 2.85 -0.45
CA SER A 144 -12.58 3.47 -1.44
C SER A 144 -13.54 4.50 -0.83
N GLN A 145 -13.72 4.50 0.50
CA GLN A 145 -14.63 5.39 1.21
C GLN A 145 -13.92 6.65 1.74
N PRO A 146 -14.62 7.79 1.86
CA PRO A 146 -14.09 8.97 2.51
C PRO A 146 -13.79 8.73 4.01
N PHE A 147 -12.69 9.28 4.51
CA PHE A 147 -12.27 9.17 5.92
C PHE A 147 -12.89 10.24 6.82
N ASP A 148 -14.13 10.65 6.53
CA ASP A 148 -14.75 11.83 7.15
C ASP A 148 -14.91 11.69 8.67
N GLU A 149 -15.00 10.47 9.19
CA GLU A 149 -15.11 10.18 10.63
C GLU A 149 -13.76 10.22 11.38
N LEU A 150 -12.63 10.25 10.65
CA LEU A 150 -11.32 10.34 11.29
C LEU A 150 -11.02 11.76 11.78
N GLU A 151 -10.21 11.89 12.81
CA GLU A 151 -9.73 13.16 13.34
C GLU A 151 -8.21 13.17 13.26
N ILE A 152 -7.65 14.21 12.65
CA ILE A 152 -6.20 14.39 12.49
C ILE A 152 -5.55 14.44 13.87
N ASP A 153 -4.43 13.73 14.04
CA ASP A 153 -3.64 13.62 15.26
C ASP A 153 -4.36 12.99 16.47
N LYS A 154 -5.57 12.48 16.29
CA LYS A 154 -6.26 11.78 17.37
C LYS A 154 -5.57 10.44 17.65
N GLU A 155 -5.41 10.15 18.93
CA GLU A 155 -5.02 8.83 19.42
C GLU A 155 -6.24 7.91 19.40
N TYR A 156 -6.16 6.82 18.64
CA TYR A 156 -7.21 5.80 18.56
C TYR A 156 -6.79 4.57 19.34
N ASP A 157 -7.75 3.92 19.99
CA ASP A 157 -7.54 2.54 20.44
C ASP A 157 -7.66 1.61 19.22
N ILE A 158 -6.51 1.18 18.72
CA ILE A 158 -6.44 0.36 17.51
C ILE A 158 -7.16 -0.99 17.65
N LYS A 159 -7.29 -1.52 18.88
CA LYS A 159 -8.04 -2.76 19.13
C LYS A 159 -9.54 -2.51 19.06
N GLU A 160 -10.02 -1.41 19.64
CA GLU A 160 -11.42 -1.04 19.51
C GLU A 160 -11.81 -0.70 18.07
N LEU A 161 -10.88 -0.13 17.30
CA LEU A 161 -11.07 0.09 15.87
C LEU A 161 -11.11 -1.24 15.10
N GLY A 162 -10.18 -2.16 15.38
CA GLY A 162 -10.16 -3.51 14.80
C GLY A 162 -11.45 -4.30 15.06
N LYS A 163 -12.09 -4.15 16.23
CA LYS A 163 -13.40 -4.78 16.51
C LYS A 163 -14.53 -4.30 15.60
N LYS A 164 -14.45 -3.07 15.08
CA LYS A 164 -15.52 -2.41 14.33
C LYS A 164 -15.27 -2.46 12.82
N GLU A 165 -14.03 -2.23 12.42
CA GLU A 165 -13.62 -1.98 11.03
C GLU A 165 -12.46 -2.86 10.59
N GLY A 166 -11.95 -3.73 11.47
CA GLY A 166 -10.80 -4.58 11.18
C GLY A 166 -11.17 -5.70 10.21
N HIS A 167 -10.48 -5.74 9.09
CA HIS A 167 -10.66 -6.72 8.04
C HIS A 167 -9.39 -7.57 7.89
N ILE A 168 -9.55 -8.89 7.82
CA ILE A 168 -8.44 -9.82 7.61
C ILE A 168 -8.52 -10.35 6.19
N VAL A 169 -7.42 -10.30 5.45
CA VAL A 169 -7.30 -10.93 4.13
C VAL A 169 -6.31 -12.08 4.25
N LEU A 170 -6.79 -13.31 4.00
CA LEU A 170 -6.01 -14.52 4.22
C LEU A 170 -6.19 -15.54 3.08
N TYR A 171 -5.07 -15.93 2.49
CA TYR A 171 -4.99 -16.98 1.46
C TYR A 171 -4.21 -18.16 2.02
N VAL A 172 -4.84 -19.33 2.10
CA VAL A 172 -4.25 -20.56 2.65
C VAL A 172 -4.10 -21.60 1.56
N THR A 173 -2.92 -22.20 1.47
CA THR A 173 -2.71 -23.38 0.63
C THR A 173 -3.44 -24.58 1.21
N SER A 174 -4.29 -25.22 0.41
CA SER A 174 -5.05 -26.42 0.80
C SER A 174 -5.15 -27.43 -0.34
N ASN A 175 -5.20 -28.71 0.03
CA ASN A 175 -5.50 -29.82 -0.89
C ASN A 175 -7.02 -30.11 -0.99
N MET A 176 -7.82 -29.51 -0.10
CA MET A 176 -9.28 -29.66 -0.06
C MET A 176 -9.91 -28.28 -0.22
N LEU A 177 -10.71 -28.13 -1.29
CA LEU A 177 -11.37 -26.88 -1.65
C LEU A 177 -12.88 -27.02 -1.45
N ASP A 178 -13.32 -27.06 -0.20
CA ASP A 178 -14.72 -27.19 0.19
C ASP A 178 -15.09 -26.31 1.40
N ALA A 179 -16.39 -26.13 1.60
CA ALA A 179 -16.93 -25.30 2.68
C ALA A 179 -16.65 -25.87 4.08
N GLU A 180 -16.45 -27.18 4.21
CA GLU A 180 -16.10 -27.80 5.49
C GLU A 180 -14.70 -27.39 5.91
N THR A 181 -13.72 -27.49 4.99
CA THR A 181 -12.33 -27.07 5.22
C THR A 181 -12.27 -25.58 5.50
N LEU A 182 -12.99 -24.75 4.75
CA LEU A 182 -13.10 -23.31 5.02
C LEU A 182 -13.62 -23.04 6.45
N ALA A 183 -14.70 -23.72 6.85
CA ALA A 183 -15.28 -23.55 8.18
C ALA A 183 -14.31 -23.97 9.30
N GLN A 184 -13.58 -25.06 9.11
CA GLN A 184 -12.55 -25.51 10.06
C GLN A 184 -11.42 -24.47 10.16
N THR A 185 -10.89 -24.00 9.01
CA THR A 185 -9.85 -22.97 8.98
C THR A 185 -10.30 -21.67 9.63
N LEU A 186 -11.54 -21.22 9.41
CA LEU A 186 -12.09 -20.04 10.08
C LEU A 186 -12.07 -20.15 11.61
N VAL A 187 -12.48 -21.31 12.15
CA VAL A 187 -12.51 -21.53 13.61
C VAL A 187 -11.10 -21.49 14.18
N GLU A 188 -10.13 -22.11 13.50
CA GLU A 188 -8.74 -22.11 13.92
C GLU A 188 -8.11 -20.71 13.86
N VAL A 189 -8.29 -20.00 12.74
CA VAL A 189 -7.82 -18.62 12.58
C VAL A 189 -8.42 -17.73 13.66
N LYS A 190 -9.74 -17.79 13.88
CA LYS A 190 -10.39 -17.04 14.97
C LYS A 190 -9.77 -17.35 16.33
N SER A 191 -9.50 -18.62 16.63
CA SER A 191 -8.87 -19.03 17.88
C SER A 191 -7.48 -18.43 18.07
N LEU A 192 -6.66 -18.38 17.01
CA LEU A 192 -5.32 -17.76 17.04
C LEU A 192 -5.40 -16.25 17.36
N PHE A 193 -6.31 -15.54 16.70
CA PHE A 193 -6.57 -14.12 16.96
C PHE A 193 -7.08 -13.87 18.39
N ASP A 194 -8.02 -14.69 18.87
CA ASP A 194 -8.57 -14.63 20.23
C ASP A 194 -7.48 -14.86 21.28
N GLN A 195 -6.60 -15.86 21.07
CA GLN A 195 -5.50 -16.18 21.97
C GLN A 195 -4.51 -15.02 22.11
N LYS A 196 -4.18 -14.35 21.01
CA LYS A 196 -3.28 -13.18 20.99
C LYS A 196 -4.00 -11.88 21.37
N LYS A 197 -5.32 -11.93 21.61
CA LYS A 197 -6.16 -10.76 21.92
C LYS A 197 -6.05 -9.67 20.84
N VAL A 198 -6.08 -10.10 19.58
CA VAL A 198 -6.13 -9.26 18.39
C VAL A 198 -7.54 -9.35 17.83
N PRO A 199 -8.38 -8.32 17.98
CA PRO A 199 -9.73 -8.36 17.46
C PRO A 199 -9.76 -8.05 15.96
N PHE A 200 -10.75 -8.60 15.27
CA PHE A 200 -11.13 -8.23 13.92
C PHE A 200 -12.67 -8.26 13.79
N TYR A 201 -13.19 -7.59 12.77
CA TYR A 201 -14.62 -7.49 12.48
C TYR A 201 -15.06 -8.49 11.40
N SER A 202 -14.31 -8.59 10.29
CA SER A 202 -14.59 -9.50 9.19
C SER A 202 -13.32 -10.13 8.61
N ILE A 203 -13.49 -11.21 7.84
CA ILE A 203 -12.39 -11.91 7.18
C ILE A 203 -12.79 -12.35 5.76
N ASP A 204 -11.88 -12.07 4.82
CA ASP A 204 -11.76 -12.72 3.53
C ASP A 204 -10.82 -13.92 3.67
N LEU A 205 -11.36 -15.11 3.46
CA LEU A 205 -10.58 -16.36 3.50
C LEU A 205 -10.68 -17.07 2.17
N THR A 206 -9.52 -17.31 1.56
CA THR A 206 -9.37 -18.08 0.34
C THR A 206 -8.59 -19.35 0.61
N LEU A 207 -9.16 -20.51 0.31
CA LEU A 207 -8.38 -21.74 0.15
C LEU A 207 -7.98 -21.87 -1.32
N GLN A 208 -6.71 -22.19 -1.57
CA GLN A 208 -6.17 -22.32 -2.91
C GLN A 208 -5.20 -23.50 -3.02
N THR A 209 -5.09 -24.11 -4.19
CA THR A 209 -4.09 -25.16 -4.42
C THR A 209 -2.66 -24.60 -4.42
N SER A 210 -1.68 -25.47 -4.16
CA SER A 210 -0.26 -25.10 -4.30
C SER A 210 0.04 -24.60 -5.71
N ARG A 211 0.97 -23.65 -5.83
CA ARG A 211 1.38 -23.12 -7.13
C ARG A 211 2.16 -24.19 -7.89
N SER A 212 1.69 -24.57 -9.08
CA SER A 212 2.52 -25.31 -10.04
C SER A 212 3.13 -24.32 -11.05
N GLU A 213 4.36 -24.58 -11.50
CA GLU A 213 5.06 -23.70 -12.48
C GLU A 213 4.30 -23.60 -13.82
N ASP A 214 3.50 -24.63 -14.15
CA ASP A 214 2.80 -24.76 -15.43
C ASP A 214 1.36 -24.20 -15.43
N GLN A 215 0.79 -23.84 -14.27
CA GLN A 215 -0.58 -23.31 -14.20
C GLN A 215 -0.61 -21.79 -14.21
N LYS A 216 -1.47 -21.24 -15.09
CA LYS A 216 -1.76 -19.79 -15.16
C LYS A 216 -2.55 -19.26 -13.97
N SER A 217 -3.29 -20.13 -13.27
CA SER A 217 -4.15 -19.79 -12.13
C SER A 217 -4.25 -20.97 -11.18
N ARG A 218 -4.39 -20.70 -9.88
CA ARG A 218 -4.70 -21.70 -8.86
C ARG A 218 -6.20 -21.94 -8.81
N GLU A 219 -6.60 -23.17 -8.52
CA GLU A 219 -7.98 -23.45 -8.14
C GLU A 219 -8.20 -22.90 -6.73
N SER A 220 -9.39 -22.33 -6.47
CA SER A 220 -9.70 -21.75 -5.17
C SER A 220 -11.19 -21.79 -4.83
N ILE A 221 -11.47 -21.74 -3.55
CA ILE A 221 -12.79 -21.46 -2.96
C ILE A 221 -12.60 -20.36 -1.93
N GLN A 222 -13.51 -19.39 -1.91
CA GLN A 222 -13.35 -18.21 -1.05
C GLN A 222 -14.67 -17.75 -0.47
N ILE A 223 -14.56 -17.12 0.69
CA ILE A 223 -15.60 -16.34 1.33
C ILE A 223 -15.14 -14.88 1.39
N GLN A 224 -16.10 -13.97 1.38
CA GLN A 224 -15.85 -12.54 1.52
C GLN A 224 -16.67 -11.93 2.65
N ASP A 225 -16.07 -10.95 3.32
CA ASP A 225 -16.69 -10.18 4.39
C ASP A 225 -17.34 -11.05 5.48
N PHE A 226 -16.76 -12.23 5.77
CA PHE A 226 -17.34 -13.15 6.73
C PHE A 226 -17.17 -12.59 8.14
N LEU A 227 -18.29 -12.32 8.83
CA LEU A 227 -18.24 -11.59 10.09
C LEU A 227 -17.69 -12.46 11.23
N TYR A 228 -16.85 -11.85 12.08
CA TYR A 228 -16.31 -12.47 13.29
C TYR A 228 -17.42 -13.08 14.15
N GLN A 229 -18.54 -12.37 14.31
CA GLN A 229 -19.68 -12.79 15.12
C GLN A 229 -20.41 -14.02 14.55
N ASP A 230 -20.20 -14.36 13.27
CA ASP A 230 -20.85 -15.49 12.60
C ASP A 230 -20.02 -16.80 12.65
N ILE A 231 -18.79 -16.71 13.17
CA ILE A 231 -17.88 -17.82 13.41
C ILE A 231 -18.18 -18.44 14.79
N TYR A 232 -19.29 -19.18 14.86
CA TYR A 232 -19.71 -19.94 16.04
C TYR A 232 -20.27 -21.31 15.67
N ALA A 233 -20.24 -22.24 16.63
CA ALA A 233 -20.71 -23.61 16.42
C ALA A 233 -22.22 -23.68 16.10
N GLY A 234 -22.60 -24.62 15.24
CA GLY A 234 -23.98 -24.82 14.78
C GLY A 234 -24.24 -24.12 13.44
N ARG A 235 -24.54 -24.92 12.40
CA ARG A 235 -24.77 -24.46 11.01
C ARG A 235 -23.64 -23.59 10.40
N LEU A 236 -22.44 -23.58 10.97
CA LEU A 236 -21.32 -22.78 10.44
C LEU A 236 -20.99 -23.16 9.00
N GLN A 237 -20.90 -24.46 8.71
CA GLN A 237 -20.65 -24.96 7.35
C GLN A 237 -21.71 -24.47 6.35
N GLU A 238 -22.98 -24.41 6.77
CA GLU A 238 -24.06 -23.90 5.92
C GLU A 238 -23.90 -22.40 5.66
N ARG A 239 -23.59 -21.60 6.68
CA ARG A 239 -23.31 -20.15 6.51
C ARG A 239 -22.09 -19.90 5.62
N VAL A 240 -21.05 -20.71 5.77
CA VAL A 240 -19.85 -20.65 4.91
C VAL A 240 -20.23 -20.99 3.47
N GLN A 241 -21.00 -22.05 3.25
CA GLN A 241 -21.44 -22.43 1.90
C GLN A 241 -22.31 -21.34 1.26
N GLU A 242 -23.24 -20.75 2.01
CA GLU A 242 -24.06 -19.62 1.54
C GLU A 242 -23.18 -18.43 1.11
N ASN A 243 -22.15 -18.09 1.90
CA ASN A 243 -21.22 -17.01 1.56
C ASN A 243 -20.36 -17.35 0.33
N VAL A 244 -19.90 -18.60 0.19
CA VAL A 244 -19.19 -19.07 -1.01
C VAL A 244 -20.06 -18.87 -2.26
N ASP A 245 -21.34 -19.26 -2.19
CA ASP A 245 -22.25 -19.17 -3.33
C ASP A 245 -22.54 -17.70 -3.70
N LEU A 246 -22.71 -16.82 -2.70
CA LEU A 246 -22.85 -15.37 -2.91
C LEU A 246 -21.59 -14.77 -3.55
N THR A 247 -20.42 -15.12 -3.04
CA THR A 247 -19.13 -14.64 -3.55
C THR A 247 -18.93 -15.06 -5.00
N ARG A 248 -19.22 -16.32 -5.34
CA ARG A 248 -19.15 -16.82 -6.72
C ARG A 248 -20.11 -16.05 -7.64
N ALA A 249 -21.36 -15.86 -7.22
CA ALA A 249 -22.34 -15.13 -8.01
C ALA A 249 -21.93 -13.67 -8.28
N TYR A 250 -21.32 -13.00 -7.29
CA TYR A 250 -20.80 -11.65 -7.44
C TYR A 250 -19.72 -11.55 -8.52
N TYR A 251 -18.71 -12.45 -8.49
CA TYR A 251 -17.65 -12.45 -9.49
C TYR A 251 -18.14 -12.85 -10.89
N GLU A 252 -19.04 -13.83 -10.99
CA GLU A 252 -19.67 -14.18 -12.26
C GLU A 252 -20.43 -13.01 -12.88
N GLN A 253 -21.05 -12.15 -12.07
CA GLN A 253 -21.69 -10.94 -12.55
C GLN A 253 -20.66 -9.89 -13.01
N ARG A 254 -19.62 -9.65 -12.21
CA ARG A 254 -18.54 -8.70 -12.52
C ARG A 254 -17.80 -9.06 -13.81
N ASP A 255 -17.56 -10.34 -14.06
CA ASP A 255 -16.91 -10.80 -15.28
C ASP A 255 -17.79 -10.58 -16.52
N LYS A 256 -19.11 -10.83 -16.41
CA LYS A 256 -20.07 -10.49 -17.48
C LYS A 256 -20.11 -8.99 -17.77
N GLU A 257 -20.05 -8.15 -16.73
CA GLU A 257 -20.02 -6.68 -16.88
C GLU A 257 -18.75 -6.23 -17.61
N LYS A 258 -17.58 -6.79 -17.28
CA LYS A 258 -16.31 -6.51 -17.95
C LYS A 258 -16.30 -6.96 -19.41
N ASP A 259 -16.79 -8.16 -19.69
CA ASP A 259 -16.85 -8.70 -21.05
C ASP A 259 -17.78 -7.86 -21.95
N SER A 260 -18.89 -7.40 -21.39
CA SER A 260 -19.83 -6.50 -22.09
C SER A 260 -19.20 -5.13 -22.40
N GLN A 261 -18.44 -4.56 -21.47
CA GLN A 261 -17.73 -3.29 -21.70
C GLN A 261 -16.57 -3.42 -22.69
N SER A 262 -15.92 -4.59 -22.75
CA SER A 262 -14.84 -4.87 -23.69
C SER A 262 -15.31 -5.14 -25.13
N SER A 263 -16.59 -5.49 -25.30
CA SER A 263 -17.19 -5.76 -26.62
C SER A 263 -17.87 -4.53 -27.25
N GLU A 264 -17.97 -3.42 -26.51
CA GLU A 264 -18.46 -2.12 -26.98
C GLU A 264 -17.33 -1.14 -27.39
N GLN A 265 -16.05 -1.53 -27.25
CA GLN A 265 -14.86 -0.76 -27.68
C GLN A 265 -14.23 -1.34 -28.95
#